data_AF-A0A956GW01-F1
#
_entry.id   AF-A0A956GW01-F1
#
_cell.length_a   1.000
_cell.length_b   1.000
_cell.length_c   1.000
_cell.angle_alpha   90.00
_cell.angle_beta   90.00
_cell.angle_gamma   90.00
#
_symmetry.space_group_name_H-M   'P 1'
#
loop_
_entity.id
_entity.type
_entity.pdbx_description
1 polymer ?
#
loop_
_entity_poly.entity_id
_entity_poly.type
_entity_poly.pdbx_seq_one_letter_code
_entity_poly.pdbx_strand_id
1 'polypeptide(L)'
;MATPADHAAHLESLRPAVLARLVEIRGSLDHALGRVPEAEAREHLDAVLRHMQAYIATWDWRLHRAFLQSYLALRAGDGMSSDDVIHVLAAVGDVVVEAVRAQARSSTDQEVVVAVTKVNAHTVRGVIDLVAEELERRRALRDQLLRGGAP
;
A
#
# COMPACT_ATOMS: atom_id res chain seq x y z
N MET A 1 -10.55 14.16 20.73
CA MET A 1 -10.29 13.00 19.88
C MET A 1 -10.49 13.46 18.45
N ALA A 2 -9.49 13.35 17.61
CA ALA A 2 -9.57 13.84 16.23
C ALA A 2 -10.37 12.85 15.36
N THR A 3 -11.01 13.37 14.33
CA THR A 3 -11.81 12.56 13.39
C THR A 3 -10.92 11.89 12.34
N PRO A 4 -11.40 10.84 11.63
CA PRO A 4 -10.67 10.27 10.50
C PRO A 4 -10.27 11.30 9.43
N ALA A 5 -11.12 12.32 9.22
CA ALA A 5 -10.82 13.42 8.30
C ALA A 5 -9.67 14.30 8.82
N ASP A 6 -9.60 14.55 10.13
CA ASP A 6 -8.49 15.29 10.75
C ASP A 6 -7.17 14.51 10.63
N HIS A 7 -7.20 13.18 10.82
CA HIS A 7 -6.01 12.34 10.63
C HIS A 7 -5.52 12.36 9.17
N ALA A 8 -6.45 12.32 8.21
CA ALA A 8 -6.12 12.41 6.78
C ALA A 8 -5.55 13.78 6.40
N ALA A 9 -6.12 14.88 6.92
CA ALA A 9 -5.61 16.23 6.71
C ALA A 9 -4.23 16.43 7.34
N HIS A 10 -3.97 15.80 8.49
CA HIS A 10 -2.65 15.83 9.10
C HIS A 10 -1.62 15.07 8.23
N LEU A 11 -1.98 13.89 7.70
CA LEU A 11 -1.12 13.15 6.77
C LEU A 11 -0.82 13.95 5.49
N GLU A 12 -1.80 14.66 4.94
CA GLU A 12 -1.60 15.57 3.80
C GLU A 12 -0.49 16.58 4.09
N SER A 13 -0.49 17.17 5.29
CA SER A 13 0.52 18.17 5.66
C SER A 13 1.94 17.61 5.72
N LEU A 14 2.08 16.30 6.00
CA LEU A 14 3.36 15.59 6.07
C LEU A 14 3.80 15.02 4.73
N ARG A 15 2.88 14.93 3.75
CA ARG A 15 3.10 14.28 2.46
C ARG A 15 4.37 14.75 1.74
N PRO A 16 4.72 16.05 1.65
CA PRO A 16 5.93 16.48 0.97
C PRO A 16 7.21 15.88 1.57
N ALA A 17 7.29 15.84 2.91
CA ALA A 17 8.44 15.28 3.63
C ALA A 17 8.52 13.76 3.50
N VAL A 18 7.37 13.08 3.64
CA VAL A 18 7.27 11.62 3.44
C VAL A 18 7.67 11.25 2.01
N LEU A 19 7.13 11.95 1.01
CA LEU A 19 7.39 11.69 -0.40
C LEU A 19 8.86 11.91 -0.74
N ALA A 20 9.46 12.99 -0.26
CA ALA A 20 10.90 13.22 -0.40
C ALA A 20 11.71 12.04 0.15
N ARG A 21 11.36 11.58 1.36
CA ARG A 21 12.05 10.45 1.98
C ARG A 21 11.87 9.15 1.19
N LEU A 22 10.66 8.83 0.74
CA LEU A 22 10.39 7.64 -0.07
C LEU A 22 11.16 7.66 -1.39
N VAL A 23 11.27 8.83 -2.03
CA VAL A 23 12.01 9.00 -3.28
C VAL A 23 13.51 8.79 -3.08
N GLU A 24 14.08 9.20 -1.93
CA GLU A 24 15.49 8.95 -1.58
C GLU A 24 15.77 7.45 -1.41
N ILE A 25 14.87 6.71 -0.77
CA ILE A 25 15.07 5.28 -0.47
C ILE A 25 14.43 4.35 -1.52
N ARG A 26 13.95 4.89 -2.63
CA ARG A 26 13.12 4.16 -3.62
C ARG A 26 13.74 2.84 -4.10
N GLY A 27 15.06 2.83 -4.33
CA GLY A 27 15.77 1.63 -4.80
C GLY A 27 15.89 0.52 -3.75
N SER A 28 15.76 0.86 -2.47
CA SER A 28 15.71 -0.08 -1.34
C SER A 28 14.29 -0.55 -1.04
N LEU A 29 13.28 0.27 -1.35
CA LEU A 29 11.86 -0.13 -1.27
C LEU A 29 11.54 -1.14 -2.37
N ASP A 30 11.95 -0.81 -3.59
CA ASP A 30 11.72 -1.61 -4.78
C ASP A 30 12.80 -1.33 -5.81
N HIS A 31 13.51 -2.37 -6.23
CA HIS A 31 14.52 -2.24 -7.27
C HIS A 31 13.98 -1.73 -8.60
N ALA A 32 12.72 -1.96 -8.95
CA ALA A 32 12.11 -1.40 -10.16
C ALA A 32 11.95 0.12 -10.03
N LEU A 33 11.44 0.63 -8.91
CA LEU A 33 11.42 2.07 -8.61
C LEU A 33 12.81 2.71 -8.59
N GLY A 34 13.86 1.96 -8.26
CA GLY A 34 15.24 2.42 -8.36
C GLY A 34 15.75 2.65 -9.79
N ARG A 35 15.12 2.04 -10.79
CA ARG A 35 15.57 2.07 -12.21
C ARG A 35 14.82 3.07 -13.07
N VAL A 36 13.64 3.52 -12.64
CA VAL A 36 12.85 4.52 -13.37
C VAL A 36 13.32 5.96 -13.06
N PRO A 37 13.03 6.93 -13.94
CA PRO A 37 13.27 8.34 -13.66
C PRO A 37 12.63 8.78 -12.34
N GLU A 38 13.30 9.69 -11.62
CA GLU A 38 12.81 10.14 -10.32
C GLU A 38 11.39 10.72 -10.37
N ALA A 39 11.04 11.44 -11.44
CA ALA A 39 9.71 12.01 -11.61
C ALA A 39 8.62 10.93 -11.63
N GLU A 40 8.88 9.81 -12.31
CA GLU A 40 7.97 8.66 -12.40
C GLU A 40 7.86 7.94 -11.05
N ALA A 41 8.99 7.69 -10.38
CA ALA A 41 8.98 7.10 -9.03
C ALA A 41 8.22 7.99 -8.04
N ARG A 42 8.40 9.31 -8.12
CA ARG A 42 7.70 10.30 -7.29
C ARG A 42 6.20 10.25 -7.54
N GLU A 43 5.75 10.19 -8.79
CA GLU A 43 4.34 10.08 -9.14
C GLU A 43 3.71 8.79 -8.58
N HIS A 44 4.40 7.65 -8.74
CA HIS A 44 3.94 6.37 -8.19
C HIS A 44 3.80 6.39 -6.67
N LEU A 45 4.84 6.86 -5.97
CA LEU A 45 4.83 6.95 -4.50
C LEU A 45 3.78 7.95 -4.00
N ASP A 46 3.59 9.07 -4.68
CA ASP A 46 2.55 10.05 -4.36
C ASP A 46 1.15 9.45 -4.52
N ALA A 47 0.91 8.65 -5.56
CA ALA A 47 -0.36 7.96 -5.75
C ALA A 47 -0.67 6.97 -4.61
N VAL A 48 0.33 6.22 -4.13
CA VAL A 48 0.16 5.33 -2.96
C VAL A 48 -0.17 6.13 -1.70
N LEU A 49 0.51 7.26 -1.46
CA LEU A 49 0.24 8.13 -0.30
C LEU A 49 -1.15 8.76 -0.36
N ARG A 50 -1.60 9.21 -1.54
CA ARG A 50 -2.96 9.72 -1.74
C ARG A 50 -4.01 8.67 -1.44
N HIS A 51 -3.78 7.43 -1.88
CA HIS A 51 -4.68 6.32 -1.57
C HIS A 51 -4.73 6.02 -0.07
N MET A 52 -3.57 5.96 0.59
CA MET A 52 -3.50 5.79 2.05
C MET A 52 -4.31 6.86 2.77
N GLN A 53 -4.15 8.13 2.39
CA GLN A 53 -4.90 9.23 2.97
C GLN A 53 -6.42 9.11 2.71
N ALA A 54 -6.82 8.79 1.49
CA ALA A 54 -8.24 8.58 1.16
C ALA A 54 -8.84 7.44 1.98
N TYR A 55 -8.08 6.37 2.20
CA TYR A 55 -8.52 5.27 3.05
C TYR A 55 -8.61 5.65 4.52
N ILE A 56 -7.67 6.43 5.06
CA ILE A 56 -7.76 6.96 6.43
C ILE A 56 -9.01 7.85 6.59
N ALA A 57 -9.30 8.69 5.59
CA ALA A 57 -10.44 9.60 5.66
C ALA A 57 -11.80 8.88 5.68
N THR A 58 -11.91 7.74 4.99
CA THR A 58 -13.19 7.08 4.71
C THR A 58 -13.38 5.74 5.43
N TRP A 59 -12.28 5.05 5.75
CA TRP A 59 -12.25 3.65 6.17
C TRP A 59 -13.03 2.71 5.23
N ASP A 60 -13.24 3.10 3.97
CA ASP A 60 -13.96 2.28 2.99
C ASP A 60 -13.09 1.12 2.50
N TRP A 61 -13.29 -0.05 3.09
CA TRP A 61 -12.57 -1.27 2.74
C TRP A 61 -12.78 -1.69 1.28
N ARG A 62 -13.97 -1.45 0.71
CA ARG A 62 -14.28 -1.87 -0.66
C ARG A 62 -13.43 -1.08 -1.65
N LEU A 63 -13.31 0.24 -1.45
CA LEU A 63 -12.42 1.08 -2.25
C LEU A 63 -10.95 0.72 -2.06
N HIS A 64 -10.53 0.49 -0.81
CA HIS A 64 -9.17 0.08 -0.51
C HIS A 64 -8.80 -1.24 -1.19
N ARG A 65 -9.68 -2.23 -1.12
CA ARG A 65 -9.49 -3.53 -1.78
C ARG A 65 -9.43 -3.43 -3.30
N ALA A 66 -10.27 -2.58 -3.91
CA ALA A 66 -10.21 -2.35 -5.35
C ALA A 66 -8.85 -1.76 -5.78
N PHE A 67 -8.32 -0.80 -5.01
CA PHE A 67 -6.96 -0.31 -5.22
C PHE A 67 -5.92 -1.42 -5.08
N LEU A 68 -5.98 -2.26 -4.04
CA LEU A 68 -5.00 -3.34 -3.85
C LEU A 68 -5.01 -4.33 -5.01
N GLN A 69 -6.18 -4.65 -5.57
CA GLN A 69 -6.31 -5.49 -6.76
C GLN A 69 -5.62 -4.85 -7.97
N SER A 70 -5.89 -3.58 -8.25
CA SER A 70 -5.26 -2.85 -9.35
C SER A 70 -3.74 -2.72 -9.16
N TYR A 71 -3.30 -2.43 -7.93
CA TYR A 71 -1.89 -2.31 -7.59
C TYR A 71 -1.17 -3.65 -7.78
N LEU A 72 -1.71 -4.75 -7.26
CA LEU A 72 -1.14 -6.10 -7.47
C LEU A 72 -1.04 -6.45 -8.96
N ALA A 73 -2.07 -6.15 -9.76
CA ALA A 73 -2.06 -6.42 -11.19
C ALA A 73 -0.98 -5.62 -11.93
N LEU A 74 -0.84 -4.32 -11.62
CA LEU A 74 0.22 -3.47 -12.16
C LEU A 74 1.60 -4.02 -11.82
N ARG A 75 1.84 -4.32 -10.53
CA ARG A 75 3.13 -4.79 -10.02
C ARG A 75 3.49 -6.18 -10.54
N ALA A 76 2.50 -7.05 -10.75
CA ALA A 76 2.73 -8.32 -11.43
C ALA A 76 3.18 -8.13 -12.90
N GLY A 77 2.65 -7.11 -13.59
CA GLY A 77 3.11 -6.71 -14.92
C GLY A 77 4.57 -6.27 -14.94
N ASP A 78 5.04 -5.66 -13.84
CA ASP A 78 6.45 -5.27 -13.63
C ASP A 78 7.34 -6.44 -13.16
N GLY A 79 6.79 -7.65 -13.05
CA GLY A 79 7.50 -8.85 -12.59
C GLY A 79 7.70 -8.95 -11.08
N MET A 80 7.00 -8.12 -10.29
CA MET A 80 7.09 -8.13 -8.84
C MET A 80 6.24 -9.24 -8.22
N SER A 81 6.76 -9.91 -7.19
CA SER A 81 6.00 -10.90 -6.43
C SER A 81 4.98 -10.25 -5.48
N SER A 82 3.96 -10.99 -5.05
CA SER A 82 3.02 -10.51 -4.03
C SER A 82 3.70 -10.18 -2.69
N ASP A 83 4.74 -10.94 -2.33
CA ASP A 83 5.48 -10.73 -1.08
C ASP A 83 6.26 -9.41 -1.14
N ASP A 84 6.88 -9.11 -2.28
CA ASP A 84 7.53 -7.81 -2.50
C ASP A 84 6.53 -6.66 -2.45
N VAL A 85 5.31 -6.85 -2.98
CA VAL A 85 4.23 -5.85 -2.88
C VAL A 85 3.85 -5.59 -1.42
N ILE A 86 3.72 -6.64 -0.61
CA ILE A 86 3.47 -6.52 0.84
C ILE A 86 4.58 -5.71 1.50
N HIS A 87 5.85 -6.04 1.21
CA HIS A 87 7.01 -5.35 1.77
C HIS A 87 7.03 -3.87 1.40
N VAL A 88 6.78 -3.53 0.13
CA VAL A 88 6.72 -2.14 -0.34
C VAL A 88 5.62 -1.36 0.39
N LEU A 89 4.39 -1.89 0.41
CA LEU A 89 3.26 -1.19 1.01
C LEU A 89 3.42 -1.01 2.53
N ALA A 90 3.96 -2.02 3.23
CA ALA A 90 4.28 -1.91 4.64
C ALA A 90 5.37 -0.84 4.90
N ALA A 91 6.46 -0.88 4.13
CA ALA A 91 7.57 0.06 4.25
C ALA A 91 7.14 1.51 3.99
N VAL A 92 6.22 1.74 3.05
CA VAL A 92 5.64 3.08 2.83
C VAL A 92 4.96 3.60 4.10
N GLY A 93 4.13 2.79 4.76
CA GLY A 93 3.49 3.20 6.00
C GLY A 93 4.46 3.34 7.17
N ASP A 94 5.53 2.56 7.21
CA ASP A 94 6.59 2.72 8.23
C ASP A 94 7.30 4.07 8.07
N VAL A 95 7.62 4.48 6.84
CA VAL A 95 8.19 5.81 6.56
C VAL A 95 7.22 6.93 6.95
N VAL A 96 5.92 6.75 6.71
CA VAL A 96 4.91 7.70 7.19
C VAL A 96 4.94 7.78 8.73
N VAL A 97 4.96 6.65 9.43
CA VAL A 97 5.03 6.61 10.89
C VAL A 97 6.30 7.29 11.41
N GLU A 98 7.45 7.03 10.79
CA GLU A 98 8.72 7.69 11.12
C GLU A 98 8.61 9.21 10.93
N ALA A 99 8.03 9.68 9.83
CA ALA A 99 7.86 11.11 9.56
C ALA A 99 6.92 11.78 10.58
N VAL A 100 5.82 11.13 10.96
CA VAL A 100 4.91 11.62 12.00
C VAL A 100 5.63 11.69 13.34
N ARG A 101 6.37 10.62 13.71
CA ARG A 101 7.11 10.55 14.99
C ARG A 101 8.21 11.60 15.08
N ALA A 102 8.92 11.86 13.99
CA ALA A 102 9.96 12.89 13.95
C ALA A 102 9.42 14.30 14.21
N GLN A 103 8.12 14.52 13.97
CA GLN A 103 7.45 15.81 14.14
C GLN A 103 6.46 15.82 15.30
N ALA A 104 6.35 14.71 16.04
CA ALA A 104 5.32 14.51 17.06
C ALA A 104 5.49 15.50 18.22
N ARG A 105 4.49 16.38 18.38
CA ARG A 105 4.38 17.40 19.43
C ARG A 105 3.04 17.35 20.15
N SER A 106 2.10 16.53 19.67
CA SER A 106 0.72 16.50 20.11
C SER A 106 0.16 15.07 20.25
N SER A 107 -0.97 14.95 20.96
CA SER A 107 -1.73 13.70 21.02
C SER A 107 -2.31 13.30 19.65
N THR A 108 -2.58 14.27 18.78
CA THR A 108 -3.07 14.02 17.42
C THR A 108 -2.05 13.24 16.60
N ASP A 109 -0.76 13.52 16.77
CA ASP A 109 0.31 12.81 16.06
C ASP A 109 0.34 11.32 16.45
N GLN A 110 0.07 11.01 17.73
CA GLN A 110 -0.06 9.63 18.20
C GLN A 110 -1.29 8.95 17.61
N GLU A 111 -2.43 9.65 17.50
CA GLU A 111 -3.63 9.11 16.85
C GLU A 111 -3.38 8.82 15.36
N VAL A 112 -2.62 9.66 14.65
CA VAL A 112 -2.23 9.45 13.25
C VAL A 112 -1.31 8.23 13.11
N VAL A 113 -0.31 8.06 13.99
CA VAL A 113 0.54 6.85 13.99
C VAL A 113 -0.31 5.59 14.15
N VAL A 114 -1.30 5.61 15.05
CA VAL A 114 -2.22 4.48 15.24
C VAL A 114 -3.08 4.25 13.99
N ALA A 115 -3.58 5.31 13.34
CA ALA A 115 -4.35 5.20 12.12
C ALA A 115 -3.53 4.57 10.97
N VAL A 116 -2.30 5.05 10.75
CA VAL A 116 -1.40 4.51 9.72
C VAL A 116 -1.02 3.07 10.00
N THR A 117 -0.73 2.72 11.25
CA THR A 117 -0.42 1.33 11.65
C THR A 117 -1.60 0.39 11.36
N LYS A 118 -2.84 0.84 11.61
CA LYS A 118 -4.05 0.08 11.26
C LYS A 118 -4.21 -0.08 9.75
N VAL A 119 -3.95 0.98 8.98
CA VAL A 119 -3.97 0.91 7.51
C VAL A 119 -2.94 -0.10 6.99
N ASN A 120 -1.72 -0.09 7.52
CA ASN A 120 -0.71 -1.10 7.17
C ASN A 120 -1.21 -2.51 7.45
N ALA A 121 -1.74 -2.78 8.65
CA ALA A 121 -2.28 -4.09 8.99
C ALA A 121 -3.42 -4.53 8.05
N HIS A 122 -4.34 -3.62 7.73
CA HIS A 122 -5.42 -3.88 6.78
C HIS A 122 -4.91 -4.12 5.36
N THR A 123 -3.88 -3.39 4.95
CA THR A 123 -3.26 -3.49 3.62
C THR A 123 -2.60 -4.85 3.44
N VAL A 124 -1.75 -5.26 4.39
CA VAL A 124 -1.08 -6.57 4.38
C VAL A 124 -2.10 -7.70 4.36
N ARG A 125 -3.11 -7.64 5.24
CA ARG A 125 -4.19 -8.64 5.26
C ARG A 125 -4.96 -8.66 3.94
N GLY A 126 -5.27 -7.50 3.38
CA GLY A 126 -5.97 -7.39 2.09
C GLY A 126 -5.22 -8.02 0.95
N VAL A 127 -3.91 -7.80 0.87
CA VAL A 127 -3.08 -8.43 -0.16
C VAL A 127 -3.07 -9.96 0.02
N ILE A 128 -2.91 -10.45 1.26
CA ILE A 128 -2.96 -11.90 1.55
C ILE A 128 -4.29 -12.51 1.12
N ASP A 129 -5.41 -11.88 1.47
CA ASP A 129 -6.75 -12.35 1.12
C ASP A 129 -6.94 -12.40 -0.41
N LEU A 130 -6.46 -11.38 -1.13
CA LEU A 130 -6.52 -11.32 -2.59
C LEU A 130 -5.67 -12.40 -3.26
N VAL A 131 -4.48 -12.67 -2.73
CA VAL A 131 -3.61 -13.74 -3.22
C VAL A 131 -4.25 -15.11 -2.96
N ALA A 132 -4.83 -15.32 -1.78
CA ALA A 132 -5.52 -16.56 -1.44
C ALA A 132 -6.69 -16.84 -2.41
N GLU A 133 -7.53 -15.84 -2.66
CA GLU A 133 -8.64 -15.94 -3.62
C GLU A 133 -8.15 -16.27 -5.04
N GLU A 134 -7.06 -15.65 -5.48
CA GLU A 134 -6.48 -15.94 -6.79
C GLU A 134 -5.93 -17.37 -6.89
N LEU A 135 -5.27 -17.85 -5.83
CA LEU A 135 -4.80 -19.23 -5.76
C LEU A 135 -5.95 -20.23 -5.78
N GLU A 136 -7.06 -19.94 -5.09
CA GLU A 136 -8.28 -20.75 -5.13
C GLU A 136 -8.88 -20.80 -6.54
N ARG A 137 -9.00 -19.65 -7.22
CA ARG A 137 -9.46 -19.59 -8.62
C ARG A 137 -8.60 -20.44 -9.55
N ARG A 138 -7.27 -20.35 -9.42
CA ARG A 138 -6.34 -21.14 -10.24
C ARG A 138 -6.42 -22.64 -9.96
N ARG A 139 -6.58 -23.03 -8.69
CA ARG A 139 -6.80 -24.43 -8.30
C ARG A 139 -8.09 -24.98 -8.92
N ALA A 140 -9.18 -24.24 -8.82
CA ALA A 140 -10.46 -24.63 -9.41
C ALA A 140 -10.37 -24.80 -10.94
N LEU A 141 -9.71 -23.85 -11.63
CA LEU A 141 -9.49 -23.94 -13.08
C LEU A 141 -8.64 -25.15 -13.47
N ARG A 142 -7.54 -25.39 -12.74
CA ARG A 142 -6.69 -26.56 -12.97
C ARG A 142 -7.47 -27.86 -12.81
N ASP A 143 -8.27 -27.98 -11.75
CA ASP A 143 -9.05 -29.19 -11.49
C ASP A 143 -10.13 -29.41 -12.56
N GLN A 144 -10.72 -28.32 -13.10
CA GLN A 144 -11.62 -28.40 -14.26
C GLN A 144 -10.91 -28.90 -15.51
N LEU A 145 -9.71 -28.40 -15.81
CA LEU A 145 -8.92 -28.83 -16.98
C LEU A 145 -8.49 -30.31 -16.86
N LEU A 146 -8.10 -30.76 -15.67
CA LEU A 146 -7.76 -32.16 -15.42
C LEU A 146 -8.97 -33.10 -15.56
N ARG A 147 -10.18 -32.63 -15.21
CA ARG A 147 -11.42 -33.42 -15.37
C ARG A 147 -11.96 -33.41 -16.81
N GLY A 148 -11.74 -32.32 -17.56
CA GLY A 148 -12.17 -32.18 -18.96
C GLY A 148 -11.17 -32.72 -19.99
N GLY A 149 -9.98 -33.15 -19.55
CA GLY A 149 -8.88 -33.61 -20.40
C GLY A 149 -8.73 -35.14 -20.53
N ALA A 150 -9.78 -35.92 -20.25
CA ALA A 150 -9.79 -37.35 -20.60
C ALA A 150 -10.48 -37.51 -21.98
N PRO A 151 -9.74 -37.84 -23.06
CA PRO A 151 -10.36 -38.38 -24.27
C PRO A 151 -11.01 -39.74 -24.01
#